data_AF-A0A382EVB0-F1
#
_entry.id   AF-A0A382EVB0-F1
#
_cell.length_a   1.000
_cell.length_b   1.000
_cell.length_c   1.000
_cell.angle_alpha   90.00
_cell.angle_beta   90.00
_cell.angle_gamma   90.00
#
_symmetry.space_group_name_H-M   'P 1'
#
loop_
_entity.id
_entity.type
_entity.pdbx_description
1 polymer ?
#
loop_
_entity_poly.entity_id
_entity_poly.type
_entity_poly.pdbx_seq_one_letter_code
_entity_poly.pdbx_strand_id
1 'polypeptide(L)'
;MHQLRNRYIEQLKKSVMNTLNQDVADSIINPSSTEEQSQPEWFNHFWFGSALTMCSLKRLDNIQFCLENCLRENIPGDFIECGIWRGGVIILMKGILDAYGVRNRKVWVADSFQGLPLPPRNSIDEKMYNFEKVIE
;
A
#
# COMPACT_ATOMS: atom_id res chain seq x y z
N MET A 1 -11.54 -11.88 21.17
CA MET A 1 -10.21 -11.71 20.52
C MET A 1 -10.30 -11.50 19.01
N HIS A 2 -10.95 -12.38 18.24
CA HIS A 2 -11.05 -12.24 16.77
C HIS A 2 -11.67 -10.91 16.32
N GLN A 3 -12.76 -10.47 16.97
CA GLN A 3 -13.41 -9.19 16.63
C GLN A 3 -12.52 -7.96 16.85
N LEU A 4 -11.70 -7.95 17.91
CA LEU A 4 -10.79 -6.84 18.20
C LEU A 4 -9.65 -6.78 17.19
N ARG A 5 -9.11 -7.94 16.81
CA ARG A 5 -8.09 -8.06 15.76
C ARG A 5 -8.57 -7.49 14.44
N ASN A 6 -9.75 -7.90 13.97
CA ASN A 6 -10.28 -7.41 12.70
C ASN A 6 -10.50 -5.91 12.76
N ARG A 7 -11.06 -5.37 13.86
CA ARG A 7 -11.19 -3.92 14.06
C ARG A 7 -9.86 -3.18 14.01
N TYR A 8 -8.80 -3.73 14.62
CA TYR A 8 -7.46 -3.16 14.55
C TYR A 8 -6.93 -3.11 13.12
N ILE A 9 -7.02 -4.22 12.38
CA ILE A 9 -6.54 -4.29 10.99
C ILE A 9 -7.32 -3.33 10.09
N GLU A 10 -8.65 -3.27 10.23
CA GLU A 10 -9.48 -2.32 9.48
C GLU A 10 -9.13 -0.86 9.80
N GLN A 11 -8.92 -0.54 11.08
CA GLN A 11 -8.49 0.80 11.48
C GLN A 11 -7.10 1.13 10.95
N LEU A 12 -6.20 0.15 10.89
CA LEU A 12 -4.85 0.31 10.35
C LEU A 12 -4.89 0.60 8.85
N LYS A 13 -5.71 -0.11 8.07
CA LYS A 13 -5.93 0.19 6.64
C LYS A 13 -6.41 1.62 6.44
N LYS A 14 -7.42 2.05 7.20
CA LYS A 14 -7.92 3.43 7.16
C LYS A 14 -6.84 4.45 7.53
N SER A 15 -5.99 4.13 8.51
CA SER A 15 -4.88 5.00 8.90
C SER A 15 -3.84 5.14 7.79
N VAL A 16 -3.40 4.04 7.16
CA VAL A 16 -2.37 4.11 6.11
C VAL A 16 -2.89 4.73 4.82
N MET A 17 -4.19 4.66 4.57
CA MET A 17 -4.86 5.40 3.48
C MET A 17 -5.22 6.85 3.89
N ASN A 18 -4.92 7.28 5.12
CA ASN A 18 -5.29 8.59 5.65
C ASN A 18 -6.78 8.91 5.50
N THR A 19 -7.67 7.93 5.67
CA THR A 19 -9.15 8.13 5.65
C THR A 19 -9.74 8.39 7.03
N LEU A 20 -8.90 8.36 8.07
CA LEU A 20 -9.30 8.72 9.44
C LEU A 20 -9.27 10.22 9.71
N ASN A 21 -8.47 10.96 8.93
CA ASN A 21 -8.20 12.39 9.16
C ASN A 21 -8.91 13.30 8.15
N GLN A 22 -9.58 12.72 7.17
CA GLN A 22 -10.27 13.43 6.09
C GLN A 22 -11.39 12.55 5.55
N ASP A 23 -12.46 13.19 5.08
CA ASP A 23 -13.52 12.50 4.36
C ASP A 23 -13.07 12.25 2.92
N VAL A 24 -13.21 11.01 2.47
CA VAL A 24 -12.67 10.55 1.19
C VAL A 24 -13.73 9.66 0.55
N ALA A 25 -14.12 9.98 -0.68
CA ALA A 25 -15.14 9.21 -1.38
C ALA A 25 -14.72 7.75 -1.58
N ASP A 26 -15.68 6.83 -1.47
CA ASP A 26 -15.44 5.40 -1.67
C ASP A 26 -14.84 5.09 -3.04
N SER A 27 -15.20 5.83 -4.09
CA SER A 27 -14.64 5.67 -5.44
C SER A 27 -13.13 5.97 -5.51
N ILE A 28 -12.61 6.79 -4.59
CA ILE A 28 -11.17 7.10 -4.52
C ILE A 28 -10.43 5.92 -3.86
N ILE A 29 -10.93 5.43 -2.73
CA ILE A 29 -10.25 4.39 -1.95
C ILE A 29 -10.52 2.98 -2.47
N ASN A 30 -11.62 2.78 -3.19
CA ASN A 30 -12.05 1.52 -3.77
C ASN A 30 -12.53 1.72 -5.22
N PRO A 31 -11.63 2.15 -6.13
CA PRO A 31 -11.99 2.37 -7.52
C PRO A 31 -12.40 1.06 -8.19
N SER A 32 -13.42 1.12 -9.04
CA SER A 32 -13.97 -0.01 -9.78
C SER A 32 -13.13 -0.35 -11.01
N SER A 33 -12.36 0.61 -11.53
CA SER A 33 -11.49 0.45 -12.69
C SER A 33 -10.18 1.24 -12.58
N THR A 34 -9.25 0.97 -13.48
CA THR A 34 -7.98 1.70 -13.57
C THR A 34 -8.20 3.17 -13.98
N GLU A 35 -9.23 3.43 -14.79
CA GLU A 35 -9.61 4.79 -15.20
C GLU A 35 -10.07 5.64 -14.00
N GLU A 36 -10.88 5.07 -13.10
CA GLU A 36 -11.29 5.75 -11.85
C GLU A 36 -10.08 6.05 -10.96
N GLN A 37 -9.12 5.12 -10.87
CA GLN A 37 -7.89 5.33 -10.12
C GLN A 37 -6.98 6.41 -10.75
N SER A 38 -7.18 6.72 -12.03
CA SER A 38 -6.36 7.69 -12.76
C SER A 38 -6.97 9.10 -12.79
N GLN A 39 -8.00 9.35 -11.99
CA GLN A 39 -8.62 10.66 -11.86
C GLN A 39 -7.81 11.60 -10.95
N PRO A 40 -7.81 12.92 -11.17
CA PRO A 40 -7.05 13.88 -10.38
C PRO A 40 -7.28 13.78 -8.86
N GLU A 41 -8.49 13.48 -8.43
CA GLU A 41 -8.87 13.33 -7.03
C GLU A 41 -8.11 12.19 -6.36
N TRP A 42 -7.89 11.09 -7.09
CA TRP A 42 -7.10 9.97 -6.60
C TRP A 42 -5.64 10.38 -6.38
N PHE A 43 -5.03 11.08 -7.35
CA PHE A 43 -3.66 11.59 -7.21
C PHE A 43 -3.54 12.58 -6.05
N ASN A 44 -4.50 13.50 -5.92
CA ASN A 44 -4.52 14.50 -4.85
C ASN A 44 -4.61 13.84 -3.47
N HIS A 45 -5.38 12.76 -3.33
CA HIS A 45 -5.50 12.05 -2.06
C HIS A 45 -4.30 11.15 -1.77
N PHE A 46 -3.93 10.28 -2.71
CA PHE A 46 -2.92 9.25 -2.49
C PHE A 46 -1.50 9.73 -2.74
N TRP A 47 -1.22 10.36 -3.88
CA TRP A 47 0.15 10.71 -4.26
C TRP A 47 0.58 12.03 -3.60
N PHE A 48 -0.16 13.11 -3.86
CA PHE A 48 0.16 14.45 -3.38
C PHE A 48 -0.36 14.72 -1.95
N GLY A 49 -1.27 13.88 -1.47
CA GLY A 49 -1.80 13.95 -0.11
C GLY A 49 -0.87 13.32 0.93
N SER A 50 -1.41 13.04 2.12
CA SER A 50 -0.68 12.48 3.27
C SER A 50 -0.90 10.98 3.50
N ALA A 51 -1.50 10.26 2.54
CA ALA A 51 -1.57 8.80 2.61
C ALA A 51 -0.16 8.18 2.64
N LEU A 52 -0.01 7.04 3.32
CA LEU A 52 1.26 6.30 3.44
C LEU A 52 1.38 5.17 2.43
N THR A 53 0.30 4.83 1.74
CA THR A 53 0.29 3.89 0.61
C THR A 53 -0.53 4.43 -0.54
N MET A 54 -0.14 4.12 -1.77
CA MET A 54 -0.93 4.32 -2.98
C MET A 54 -1.78 3.07 -3.35
N CYS A 55 -1.84 2.09 -2.45
CA CYS A 55 -2.71 0.93 -2.61
C CYS A 55 -4.14 1.27 -2.20
N SER A 56 -5.09 0.97 -3.09
CA SER A 56 -6.52 0.99 -2.78
C SER A 56 -6.89 -0.03 -1.71
N LEU A 57 -8.05 0.12 -1.09
CA LEU A 57 -8.60 -0.79 -0.09
C LEU A 57 -8.59 -2.24 -0.60
N LYS A 58 -9.04 -2.47 -1.84
CA LYS A 58 -9.02 -3.80 -2.47
C LYS A 58 -7.62 -4.44 -2.54
N ARG A 59 -6.57 -3.64 -2.75
CA ARG A 59 -5.18 -4.12 -2.74
C ARG A 59 -4.71 -4.42 -1.32
N LEU A 60 -5.07 -3.58 -0.34
CA LEU A 60 -4.78 -3.86 1.07
C LEU A 60 -5.51 -5.11 1.59
N ASP A 61 -6.75 -5.34 1.17
CA ASP A 61 -7.52 -6.55 1.44
C ASP A 61 -6.85 -7.78 0.83
N ASN A 62 -6.34 -7.67 -0.39
CA ASN A 62 -5.59 -8.74 -1.01
C ASN A 62 -4.30 -9.09 -0.24
N ILE A 63 -3.55 -8.07 0.20
CA ILE A 63 -2.34 -8.25 1.03
C ILE A 63 -2.71 -8.96 2.34
N GLN A 64 -3.76 -8.50 3.02
CA GLN A 64 -4.23 -9.16 4.24
C GLN A 64 -4.62 -10.61 3.97
N PHE A 65 -5.42 -10.86 2.92
CA PHE A 65 -5.85 -12.20 2.55
C PHE A 65 -4.65 -13.14 2.32
N CYS A 66 -3.68 -12.72 1.52
CA CYS A 66 -2.49 -13.52 1.22
C CYS A 66 -1.68 -13.82 2.49
N LEU A 67 -1.43 -12.80 3.31
CA LEU A 67 -0.67 -12.94 4.56
C LEU A 67 -1.39 -13.86 5.54
N GLU A 68 -2.68 -13.64 5.79
CA GLU A 68 -3.49 -14.49 6.67
C GLU A 68 -3.62 -15.92 6.14
N ASN A 69 -3.67 -16.11 4.82
CA ASN A 69 -3.65 -17.44 4.20
C ASN A 69 -2.33 -18.15 4.48
N CYS A 70 -1.18 -17.47 4.35
CA CYS A 70 0.12 -18.06 4.72
C CYS A 70 0.17 -18.46 6.20
N LEU A 71 -0.42 -17.66 7.10
CA LEU A 71 -0.50 -18.00 8.53
C LEU A 71 -1.41 -19.20 8.79
N ARG A 72 -2.61 -19.21 8.19
CA ARG A 72 -3.61 -20.28 8.35
C ARG A 72 -3.11 -21.62 7.83
N GLU A 73 -2.49 -21.62 6.66
CA GLU A 73 -1.96 -22.82 6.00
C GLU A 73 -0.53 -23.18 6.46
N ASN A 74 0.02 -22.46 7.45
CA ASN A 74 1.38 -22.65 7.97
C ASN A 74 2.48 -22.63 6.88
N ILE A 75 2.30 -21.83 5.83
CA ILE A 75 3.30 -21.68 4.77
C ILE A 75 4.55 -21.02 5.35
N PRO A 76 5.73 -21.64 5.33
CA PRO A 76 6.94 -21.08 5.94
C PRO A 76 7.45 -19.84 5.18
N GLY A 77 8.24 -19.00 5.85
CA GLY A 77 8.93 -17.87 5.23
C GLY A 77 8.53 -16.50 5.77
N ASP A 78 9.23 -15.48 5.28
CA ASP A 78 9.02 -14.06 5.60
C ASP A 78 8.16 -13.37 4.53
N PHE A 79 7.83 -12.09 4.76
CA PHE A 79 7.15 -11.23 3.79
C PHE A 79 8.09 -10.15 3.29
N ILE A 80 7.90 -9.68 2.05
CA ILE A 80 8.72 -8.63 1.44
C ILE A 80 7.87 -7.76 0.52
N GLU A 81 8.16 -6.47 0.47
CA GLU A 81 7.70 -5.55 -0.56
C GLU A 81 8.92 -4.89 -1.23
N CYS A 82 8.90 -4.82 -2.56
CA CYS A 82 9.98 -4.30 -3.40
C CYS A 82 9.49 -3.04 -4.14
N GLY A 83 9.77 -1.86 -3.58
CA GLY A 83 9.12 -0.59 -3.92
C GLY A 83 8.03 -0.28 -2.91
N ILE A 84 8.39 0.41 -1.83
CA ILE A 84 7.55 0.63 -0.65
C ILE A 84 7.01 2.06 -0.56
N TRP A 85 7.59 3.01 -1.31
CA TRP A 85 7.23 4.44 -1.24
C TRP A 85 7.27 4.96 0.21
N ARG A 86 6.14 5.39 0.78
CA ARG A 86 6.02 5.84 2.19
C ARG A 86 5.82 4.70 3.20
N GLY A 87 5.76 3.45 2.75
CA GLY A 87 5.80 2.25 3.59
C GLY A 87 4.46 1.81 4.19
N GLY A 88 3.31 2.31 3.71
CA GLY A 88 2.00 1.97 4.28
C GLY A 88 1.64 0.47 4.21
N VAL A 89 2.07 -0.23 3.15
CA VAL A 89 1.85 -1.69 3.02
C VAL A 89 2.76 -2.47 3.98
N ILE A 90 4.03 -2.07 4.14
CA ILE A 90 4.92 -2.60 5.19
C ILE A 90 4.29 -2.48 6.58
N ILE A 91 3.76 -1.30 6.92
CA ILE A 91 3.09 -1.05 8.20
C ILE A 91 1.90 -2.00 8.38
N LEU A 92 1.07 -2.18 7.34
CA LEU A 92 -0.05 -3.11 7.37
C LEU A 92 0.41 -4.55 7.59
N MET A 93 1.38 -5.05 6.81
CA MET A 93 1.90 -6.41 6.98
C MET A 93 2.44 -6.65 8.40
N LYS A 94 3.22 -5.70 8.92
CA LYS A 94 3.77 -5.78 10.27
C LYS A 94 2.68 -5.77 11.34
N GLY A 95 1.67 -4.91 11.17
CA GLY A 95 0.52 -4.82 12.06
C GLY A 95 -0.32 -6.09 12.08
N ILE A 96 -0.55 -6.73 10.92
CA ILE A 96 -1.25 -8.02 10.86
C ILE A 96 -0.48 -9.08 11.65
N LEU A 97 0.84 -9.21 11.45
CA LEU A 97 1.64 -10.17 12.23
C LEU A 97 1.53 -9.91 13.75
N ASP A 98 1.60 -8.65 14.19
CA ASP A 98 1.43 -8.30 15.61
C ASP A 98 0.04 -8.67 16.14
N ALA A 99 -1.01 -8.42 15.36
CA ALA A 99 -2.39 -8.71 15.74
C ALA A 99 -2.67 -10.23 15.84
N TYR A 100 -1.88 -11.04 15.14
CA TYR A 100 -1.85 -12.51 15.27
C TYR A 100 -0.84 -13.01 16.30
N GLY A 101 -0.03 -12.14 16.91
CA GLY A 101 1.00 -12.51 17.88
C GLY A 101 2.22 -13.22 17.26
N VAL A 102 2.41 -13.11 15.95
CA VAL A 102 3.49 -13.77 15.21
C VAL A 102 4.80 -12.98 15.40
N ARG A 103 5.81 -13.62 15.99
CA ARG A 103 7.12 -13.00 16.31
C ARG A 103 8.30 -13.64 15.58
N ASN A 104 8.08 -14.75 14.87
CA ASN A 104 9.11 -15.55 14.22
C ASN A 104 9.14 -15.36 12.68
N ARG A 105 8.54 -14.29 12.17
CA ARG A 105 8.57 -13.91 10.76
C ARG A 105 8.96 -12.45 10.62
N LYS A 106 9.72 -12.13 9.58
CA LYS A 106 10.14 -10.77 9.26
C LYS A 106 9.27 -10.19 8.15
N VAL A 107 9.23 -8.86 8.12
CA VAL A 107 8.76 -8.08 6.97
C VAL A 107 9.97 -7.31 6.44
N TRP A 108 10.43 -7.67 5.25
CA TRP A 108 11.54 -7.04 4.59
C TRP A 108 11.08 -5.81 3.81
N VAL A 109 11.85 -4.74 3.94
CA VAL A 109 11.56 -3.43 3.35
C VAL A 109 12.62 -3.16 2.30
N ALA A 110 12.29 -3.33 1.03
CA ALA A 110 13.22 -3.11 -0.07
C ALA A 110 12.72 -1.94 -0.94
N ASP A 111 13.48 -0.85 -0.96
CA ASP A 111 13.25 0.31 -1.82
C ASP A 111 14.61 0.98 -2.10
N SER A 112 14.70 1.79 -3.15
CA SER A 112 15.87 2.64 -3.36
C SER A 112 15.97 3.72 -2.28
N PHE A 113 14.83 4.09 -1.68
CA PHE A 113 14.65 5.26 -0.83
C PHE A 113 15.05 6.57 -1.54
N GLN A 114 15.08 6.54 -2.87
CA GLN A 114 15.53 7.63 -3.73
C GLN A 114 14.61 7.81 -4.95
N GLY A 115 13.45 7.15 -4.97
CA GLY A 115 12.52 7.17 -6.10
C GLY A 115 12.96 6.25 -7.25
N LEU A 116 12.36 6.46 -8.42
CA LEU A 116 12.65 5.68 -9.62
C LEU A 116 14.06 6.00 -10.16
N PRO A 117 14.80 5.00 -10.67
CA PRO A 117 16.06 5.26 -11.35
C PRO A 117 15.85 6.08 -12.63
N LEU A 118 16.90 6.75 -13.10
CA LEU A 118 16.87 7.38 -14.42
C LEU A 118 16.55 6.31 -15.48
N PRO A 119 15.52 6.51 -16.29
CA PRO A 119 15.14 5.54 -17.29
C PRO A 119 16.18 5.49 -18.41
N PRO A 120 16.28 4.36 -19.14
CA PRO A 120 17.15 4.27 -20.31
C PRO A 120 16.77 5.32 -21.35
N ARG A 121 17.77 5.95 -21.96
CA ARG A 121 17.54 6.93 -23.05
C ARG A 121 16.75 6.30 -24.19
N ASN A 122 15.84 7.07 -24.77
CA ASN A 122 14.90 6.72 -25.83
C ASN A 122 13.93 5.58 -25.46
N SER A 123 13.74 5.27 -24.17
CA SER A 123 12.76 4.27 -23.73
C SER A 123 11.36 4.87 -23.56
N ILE A 124 10.36 3.99 -23.43
CA ILE A 124 9.00 4.40 -23.05
C ILE A 124 9.00 5.03 -21.63
N ASP A 125 9.86 4.53 -20.75
CA ASP A 125 9.97 5.00 -19.36
C ASP A 125 10.57 6.41 -19.29
N GLU A 126 11.47 6.78 -20.21
CA GLU A 126 11.99 8.15 -20.31
C GLU A 126 10.90 9.15 -20.69
N LYS A 127 9.95 8.76 -21.54
CA LYS A 127 8.79 9.60 -21.84
C LYS A 127 7.90 9.77 -20.61
N MET A 128 7.67 8.69 -19.86
CA MET A 128 6.84 8.72 -18.64
C MET A 128 7.49 9.51 -17.50
N TYR A 129 8.80 9.36 -17.31
CA TYR A 129 9.58 10.07 -16.31
C TYR A 129 9.55 11.59 -16.51
N ASN A 130 9.50 12.04 -17.76
CA ASN A 130 9.49 13.46 -18.12
C ASN A 130 8.08 14.07 -18.18
N PHE A 131 7.03 13.38 -17.73
CA PHE A 131 5.70 14.01 -17.63
C PHE A 131 5.71 15.10 -16.56
N GLU A 132 5.16 16.28 -16.86
CA GLU A 132 5.16 17.44 -15.94
C GLU A 132 4.65 17.11 -14.53
N LYS A 133 3.67 16.21 -14.41
CA LYS A 133 3.12 15.75 -13.12
C LYS A 133 4.05 14.87 -12.27
N VAL A 134 5.16 14.40 -12.83
CA VAL A 134 6.16 13.54 -12.16
C VAL A 134 7.39 14.36 -11.70
N ILE A 135 7.55 15.59 -12.23
CA ILE A 135 8.74 16.44 -12.02
C ILE A 135 8.56 17.42 -10.84
N GLU A 136 7.34 17.62 -10.33
CA GLU A 136 7.07 18.35 -9.07
C GLU A 136 7.17 17.46 -7.83
#